data_AF-A0A2I0QPM7-F1
#
_entry.id   AF-A0A2I0QPM7-F1
#
_cell.length_a   1.000
_cell.length_b   1.000
_cell.length_c   1.000
_cell.angle_alpha   90.00
_cell.angle_beta   90.00
_cell.angle_gamma   90.00
#
_symmetry.space_group_name_H-M   'P 1'
#
loop_
_entity.id
_entity.type
_entity.pdbx_description
1 polymer ?
#
loop_
_entity_poly.entity_id
_entity_poly.type
_entity_poly.pdbx_seq_one_letter_code
_entity_poly.pdbx_strand_id
1 'polypeptide(L)'
;MLRRNLKKLKEKKFKLNRKTIKEFLKPDWKKILIFGVFVFIAVGGSIQSWAFSDIPPKPPLYDVLAPFPFWTTWIFLMIPLGILTAPFNYIGFCLFCPPYFYPLEAIYFYLLSCAVVSAYHYKDRINKKYFLIALLPIILIFFYEFGSFVVFSAFMNIRDVSATEIFWFAFALIAVFFVVVLYTYLIFCLITYLWNKFFRP
;
A
#
# COMPACT_ATOMS: atom_id res chain seq x y z
N MET A 1 -7.21 38.00 30.20
CA MET A 1 -7.55 36.62 30.62
C MET A 1 -7.65 35.64 29.44
N LEU A 2 -8.39 35.98 28.38
CA LEU A 2 -8.60 35.14 27.17
C LEU A 2 -7.31 34.61 26.49
N ARG A 3 -6.28 35.46 26.31
CA ARG A 3 -4.99 35.06 25.71
C ARG A 3 -4.24 33.97 26.50
N ARG A 4 -4.34 33.96 27.84
CA ARG A 4 -3.68 32.95 28.68
C ARG A 4 -4.37 31.58 28.55
N ASN A 5 -5.70 31.56 28.41
CA ASN A 5 -6.47 30.32 28.22
C ASN A 5 -6.23 29.71 26.83
N LEU A 6 -6.13 30.54 25.78
CA LEU A 6 -5.80 30.06 24.43
C LEU A 6 -4.40 29.44 24.35
N LYS A 7 -3.41 30.01 25.07
CA LYS A 7 -2.05 29.44 25.13
C LYS A 7 -2.03 28.07 25.80
N LYS A 8 -2.70 27.94 26.96
CA LYS A 8 -2.85 26.65 27.67
C LYS A 8 -3.56 25.58 26.82
N LEU A 9 -4.60 25.95 26.07
CA LEU A 9 -5.30 25.04 25.17
C LEU A 9 -4.41 24.57 24.01
N LYS A 10 -3.64 25.48 23.39
CA LYS A 10 -2.67 25.14 22.33
C LYS A 10 -1.60 24.18 22.86
N GLU A 11 -1.04 24.45 24.04
CA GLU A 11 -0.03 23.60 24.68
C GLU A 11 -0.56 22.21 25.03
N LYS A 12 -1.79 22.12 25.58
CA LYS A 12 -2.44 20.84 25.89
C LYS A 12 -2.72 20.03 24.62
N LYS A 13 -3.24 20.67 23.57
CA LYS A 13 -3.49 20.04 22.26
C LYS A 13 -2.19 19.55 21.61
N PHE A 14 -1.12 20.34 21.70
CA PHE A 14 0.21 19.96 21.18
C PHE A 14 0.78 18.74 21.92
N LYS A 15 0.74 18.73 23.26
CA LYS A 15 1.20 17.59 24.07
C LYS A 15 0.41 16.31 23.77
N LEU A 16 -0.91 16.43 23.60
CA LEU A 16 -1.77 15.29 23.26
C LEU A 16 -1.40 14.70 21.89
N ASN A 17 -1.23 15.54 20.86
CA ASN A 17 -0.83 15.10 19.53
C ASN A 17 0.53 14.39 19.53
N ARG A 18 1.51 14.88 20.31
CA ARG A 18 2.84 14.26 20.40
C ARG A 18 2.76 12.85 21.01
N LYS A 19 1.89 12.64 22.01
CA LYS A 19 1.68 11.32 22.60
C LYS A 19 1.06 10.36 21.59
N THR A 20 0.04 10.80 20.84
CA THR A 20 -0.60 9.98 19.80
C THR A 20 0.36 9.58 18.68
N ILE A 21 1.19 10.50 18.19
CA ILE A 21 2.19 10.18 17.14
C ILE A 21 3.22 9.18 17.66
N LYS A 22 3.68 9.35 18.91
CA LYS A 22 4.61 8.40 19.54
C LYS A 22 3.99 7.01 19.66
N GLU A 23 2.74 6.90 20.07
CA GLU A 23 2.03 5.61 20.16
C GLU A 23 1.82 4.98 18.77
N PHE A 24 1.53 5.80 17.75
CA PHE A 24 1.42 5.35 16.37
C PHE A 24 2.73 4.78 15.84
N LEU A 25 3.86 5.46 16.06
CA LEU A 25 5.18 5.04 15.56
C LEU A 25 5.88 4.03 16.48
N LYS A 26 5.40 3.82 17.70
CA LYS A 26 6.01 2.89 18.65
C LYS A 26 5.99 1.47 18.05
N PRO A 27 7.13 0.78 17.97
CA PRO A 27 7.16 -0.59 17.47
C PRO A 27 6.31 -1.49 18.37
N ASP A 28 5.47 -2.28 17.73
CA ASP A 28 4.64 -3.32 18.32
C ASP A 28 4.84 -4.58 17.48
N TRP A 29 4.75 -5.76 18.09
CA TRP A 29 5.04 -7.02 17.41
C TRP A 29 4.15 -7.21 16.16
N LYS A 30 2.90 -6.75 16.22
CA LYS A 30 1.97 -6.76 15.07
C LYS A 30 2.46 -5.91 13.92
N LYS A 31 2.99 -4.71 14.21
CA LYS A 31 3.54 -3.78 13.21
C LYS A 31 4.79 -4.39 12.58
N ILE A 32 5.67 -4.96 13.40
CA ILE A 32 6.90 -5.62 12.93
C ILE A 32 6.58 -6.82 12.03
N LEU A 33 5.58 -7.64 12.40
CA LEU A 33 5.15 -8.78 11.58
C LEU A 33 4.62 -8.32 10.22
N ILE A 34 3.71 -7.35 10.19
CA ILE A 34 3.16 -6.81 8.93
C ILE A 34 4.25 -6.15 8.09
N PHE A 35 5.15 -5.40 8.73
CA PHE A 35 6.32 -4.83 8.08
C PHE A 35 7.20 -5.93 7.44
N GLY A 36 7.47 -7.02 8.15
CA GLY A 36 8.21 -8.16 7.62
C GLY A 36 7.55 -8.79 6.39
N VAL A 37 6.22 -8.88 6.36
CA VAL A 37 5.47 -9.33 5.17
C VAL A 37 5.67 -8.38 4.00
N PHE A 38 5.58 -7.06 4.20
CA PHE A 38 5.82 -6.09 3.13
C PHE A 38 7.26 -6.14 2.62
N VAL A 39 8.25 -6.26 3.51
CA VAL A 39 9.66 -6.42 3.13
C VAL A 39 9.87 -7.71 2.34
N PHE A 40 9.24 -8.82 2.74
CA PHE A 40 9.32 -10.08 2.00
C PHE A 40 8.76 -9.93 0.58
N ILE A 41 7.60 -9.28 0.42
CA ILE A 41 7.00 -8.97 -0.88
C ILE A 41 7.95 -8.09 -1.72
N ALA A 42 8.55 -7.07 -1.11
CA ALA A 42 9.44 -6.14 -1.80
C ALA A 42 10.75 -6.80 -2.26
N VAL A 43 11.37 -7.61 -1.42
CA VAL A 43 12.57 -8.39 -1.79
C VAL A 43 12.23 -9.38 -2.89
N GLY A 44 11.10 -10.08 -2.78
CA GLY A 44 10.65 -11.01 -3.82
C GLY A 44 10.39 -10.29 -5.15
N GLY A 45 9.72 -9.14 -5.11
CA GLY A 45 9.50 -8.30 -6.28
C GLY A 45 10.81 -7.78 -6.88
N SER A 46 11.76 -7.34 -6.06
CA SER A 46 13.08 -6.89 -6.51
C SER A 46 13.86 -8.00 -7.22
N ILE A 47 13.84 -9.23 -6.69
CA ILE A 47 14.44 -10.40 -7.34
C ILE A 47 13.76 -10.68 -8.69
N GLN A 48 12.43 -10.62 -8.73
CA GLN A 48 11.68 -10.84 -9.97
C GLN A 48 11.90 -9.75 -11.02
N SER A 49 12.28 -8.53 -10.62
CA SER A 49 12.64 -7.48 -11.56
C SER A 49 13.82 -7.85 -12.47
N TRP A 50 14.61 -8.87 -12.11
CA TRP A 50 15.66 -9.40 -12.98
C TRP A 50 15.12 -9.89 -14.33
N ALA A 51 13.87 -10.38 -14.38
CA ALA A 51 13.20 -10.82 -15.60
C ALA A 51 13.08 -9.72 -16.68
N PHE A 52 13.23 -8.45 -16.30
CA PHE A 52 13.18 -7.32 -17.24
C PHE A 52 14.55 -6.91 -17.77
N SER A 53 15.64 -7.35 -17.14
CA SER A 53 17.00 -7.03 -17.57
C SER A 53 17.71 -8.22 -18.18
N ASP A 54 17.43 -9.44 -17.71
CA ASP A 54 18.08 -10.70 -18.11
C ASP A 54 19.62 -10.64 -18.05
N ILE A 55 20.18 -9.74 -17.23
CA ILE A 55 21.62 -9.53 -17.11
C ILE A 55 22.19 -10.54 -16.10
N PRO A 56 23.10 -11.44 -16.50
CA PRO A 56 23.72 -12.39 -15.56
C PRO A 56 24.63 -11.69 -14.53
N PRO A 57 24.81 -12.29 -13.32
CA PRO A 57 24.26 -13.57 -12.89
C PRO A 57 22.79 -13.45 -12.45
N LYS A 58 22.04 -14.53 -12.68
CA LYS A 58 20.68 -14.68 -12.20
C LYS A 58 20.64 -14.62 -10.66
N PRO A 59 19.74 -13.85 -10.03
CA PRO A 59 19.70 -13.73 -8.58
C PRO A 59 19.35 -15.07 -7.92
N PRO A 60 19.87 -15.33 -6.71
CA PRO A 60 19.45 -16.49 -5.94
C PRO A 60 17.95 -16.43 -5.67
N LEU A 61 17.31 -17.60 -5.55
CA LEU A 61 15.87 -17.78 -5.31
C LEU A 61 14.93 -17.32 -6.44
N TYR A 62 15.44 -16.77 -7.55
CA TYR A 62 14.58 -16.34 -8.66
C TYR A 62 13.65 -17.46 -9.12
N ASP A 63 14.15 -18.67 -9.37
CA ASP A 63 13.32 -19.78 -9.88
C ASP A 63 12.25 -20.25 -8.91
N VAL A 64 12.51 -20.12 -7.61
CA VAL A 64 11.55 -20.47 -6.55
C VAL A 64 10.46 -19.42 -6.44
N LEU A 65 10.84 -18.15 -6.58
CA LEU A 65 9.92 -17.02 -6.46
C LEU A 65 9.17 -16.75 -7.75
N ALA A 66 9.73 -17.14 -8.90
CA ALA A 66 9.21 -16.88 -10.23
C ALA A 66 7.70 -17.15 -10.32
N PRO A 67 7.14 -18.28 -9.86
CA PRO A 67 5.70 -18.56 -10.03
C PRO A 67 4.73 -17.61 -9.29
N PHE A 68 5.19 -16.78 -8.36
CA PHE A 68 4.34 -15.94 -7.52
C PHE A 68 4.33 -14.48 -8.01
N PRO A 69 3.24 -13.71 -7.89
CA PRO A 69 3.19 -12.34 -8.39
C PRO A 69 3.76 -11.30 -7.42
N PHE A 70 4.94 -11.55 -6.83
CA PHE A 70 5.53 -10.62 -5.86
C PHE A 70 5.84 -9.27 -6.47
N TRP A 71 6.36 -9.24 -7.71
CA TRP A 71 6.66 -8.01 -8.43
C TRP A 71 5.42 -7.15 -8.62
N THR A 72 4.33 -7.74 -9.13
CA THR A 72 3.06 -7.02 -9.31
C THR A 72 2.56 -6.49 -7.97
N THR A 73 2.47 -7.34 -6.94
CA THR A 73 2.03 -6.94 -5.60
C THR A 73 2.86 -5.78 -5.05
N TRP A 74 4.17 -5.87 -5.22
CA TRP A 74 5.12 -4.87 -4.78
C TRP A 74 4.93 -3.52 -5.50
N ILE A 75 4.82 -3.51 -6.82
CA ILE A 75 4.59 -2.30 -7.60
C ILE A 75 3.28 -1.61 -7.18
N PHE A 76 2.20 -2.37 -7.03
CA PHE A 76 0.92 -1.81 -6.57
C PHE A 76 0.99 -1.27 -5.14
N LEU A 77 1.72 -1.94 -4.24
CA LEU A 77 2.00 -1.41 -2.90
C LEU A 77 2.80 -0.09 -2.98
N MET A 78 3.69 0.08 -3.95
CA MET A 78 4.51 1.27 -4.07
C MET A 78 3.82 2.47 -4.74
N ILE A 79 2.60 2.31 -5.30
CA ILE A 79 1.87 3.38 -5.99
C ILE A 79 1.77 4.68 -5.16
N PRO A 80 1.33 4.67 -3.88
CA PRO A 80 1.24 5.91 -3.12
C PRO A 80 2.58 6.60 -2.95
N LEU A 81 3.66 5.82 -2.77
CA LEU A 81 5.01 6.37 -2.70
C LEU A 81 5.43 6.94 -4.06
N GLY A 82 5.09 6.28 -5.17
CA GLY A 82 5.32 6.78 -6.53
C GLY A 82 4.65 8.13 -6.79
N ILE A 83 3.39 8.27 -6.38
CA ILE A 83 2.64 9.53 -6.51
C ILE A 83 3.29 10.63 -5.66
N LEU A 84 3.69 10.33 -4.43
CA LEU A 84 4.33 11.30 -3.53
C LEU A 84 5.72 11.74 -4.00
N THR A 85 6.44 10.87 -4.72
CA THR A 85 7.80 11.12 -5.19
C THR A 85 7.86 11.67 -6.62
N ALA A 86 6.78 11.58 -7.40
CA ALA A 86 6.71 12.09 -8.77
C ALA A 86 7.12 13.57 -8.93
N PRO A 87 6.72 14.52 -8.04
CA PRO A 87 7.17 15.90 -8.16
C PRO A 87 8.69 16.07 -8.00
N PHE A 88 9.32 15.23 -7.17
CA PHE A 88 10.77 15.26 -6.95
C PHE A 88 11.52 14.76 -8.20
N ASN A 89 11.00 13.72 -8.84
CA ASN A 89 11.57 13.24 -10.11
C ASN A 89 11.48 14.32 -11.20
N TYR A 90 10.40 15.11 -11.23
CA TYR A 90 10.23 16.21 -12.19
C TYR A 90 11.29 17.31 -12.06
N ILE A 91 11.78 17.57 -10.85
CA ILE A 91 12.87 18.53 -10.59
C ILE A 91 14.27 17.88 -10.65
N GLY A 92 14.37 16.67 -11.20
CA GLY A 92 15.63 15.94 -11.36
C GLY A 92 16.12 15.20 -10.12
N PHE A 93 15.32 15.10 -9.06
CA PHE A 93 15.68 14.37 -7.84
C PHE A 93 15.09 12.96 -7.86
N CYS A 94 15.88 11.98 -8.29
CA CYS A 94 15.45 10.58 -8.40
C CYS A 94 15.41 9.86 -7.05
N LEU A 95 14.24 9.84 -6.40
CA LEU A 95 14.05 9.12 -5.13
C LEU A 95 13.99 7.59 -5.29
N PHE A 96 13.69 7.11 -6.50
CA PHE A 96 13.71 5.69 -6.85
C PHE A 96 15.09 5.16 -7.28
N CYS A 97 16.10 6.03 -7.30
CA CYS A 97 17.46 5.63 -7.61
C CYS A 97 18.21 5.23 -6.33
N PRO A 98 19.14 4.26 -6.40
CA PRO A 98 20.11 4.06 -5.33
C PRO A 98 20.89 5.37 -5.06
N PRO A 99 21.23 5.66 -3.80
CA PRO A 99 21.02 4.86 -2.59
C PRO A 99 19.69 5.13 -1.85
N TYR A 100 18.84 6.04 -2.35
CA TYR A 100 17.68 6.55 -1.60
C TYR A 100 16.47 5.62 -1.58
N PHE A 101 16.35 4.78 -2.61
CA PHE A 101 15.19 3.92 -2.82
C PHE A 101 14.90 2.99 -1.64
N TYR A 102 15.87 2.13 -1.26
CA TYR A 102 15.64 1.11 -0.23
C TYR A 102 15.36 1.69 1.17
N PRO A 103 16.07 2.74 1.64
CA PRO A 103 15.70 3.37 2.90
C PRO A 103 14.31 4.00 2.88
N LEU A 104 13.94 4.68 1.78
CA LEU A 104 12.65 5.32 1.64
C LEU A 104 11.51 4.28 1.64
N GLU A 105 11.72 3.20 0.91
CA GLU A 105 10.83 2.04 0.86
C GLU A 105 10.64 1.39 2.24
N ALA A 106 11.73 1.15 2.98
CA ALA A 106 11.65 0.59 4.33
C ALA A 106 10.88 1.51 5.29
N ILE A 107 11.13 2.82 5.23
CA ILE A 107 10.36 3.82 6.00
C ILE A 107 8.89 3.76 5.61
N TYR A 108 8.60 3.72 4.31
CA TYR A 108 7.25 3.66 3.78
C TYR A 108 6.50 2.42 4.27
N PHE A 109 7.07 1.22 4.14
CA PHE A 109 6.43 0.00 4.61
C PHE A 109 6.27 -0.06 6.11
N TYR A 110 7.20 0.53 6.88
CA TYR A 110 7.02 0.65 8.32
C TYR A 110 5.83 1.56 8.65
N LEU A 111 5.71 2.71 8.01
CA LEU A 111 4.56 3.61 8.18
C LEU A 111 3.24 2.95 7.75
N LEU A 112 3.26 2.21 6.64
CA LEU A 112 2.12 1.44 6.17
C LEU A 112 1.71 0.38 7.21
N SER A 113 2.67 -0.36 7.77
CA SER A 113 2.38 -1.33 8.85
C SER A 113 1.74 -0.67 10.07
N CYS A 114 2.23 0.53 10.45
CA CYS A 114 1.65 1.30 11.55
C CYS A 114 0.21 1.74 11.23
N ALA A 115 -0.05 2.14 9.99
CA ALA A 115 -1.38 2.51 9.52
C ALA A 115 -2.36 1.33 9.56
N VAL A 116 -1.94 0.15 9.10
CA VAL A 116 -2.77 -1.07 9.13
C VAL A 116 -3.17 -1.45 10.55
N VAL A 117 -2.21 -1.51 11.47
CA VAL A 117 -2.49 -1.85 12.88
C VAL A 117 -3.39 -0.80 13.52
N SER A 118 -3.15 0.47 13.26
CA SER A 118 -3.96 1.57 13.81
C SER A 118 -5.38 1.59 13.25
N ALA A 119 -5.54 1.32 11.95
CA ALA A 119 -6.84 1.20 11.30
C ALA A 119 -7.65 0.03 11.89
N TYR A 120 -7.00 -1.11 12.15
CA TYR A 120 -7.63 -2.24 12.83
C TYR A 120 -8.18 -1.86 14.21
N HIS A 121 -7.44 -1.08 15.00
CA HIS A 121 -7.94 -0.56 16.29
C HIS A 121 -9.08 0.45 16.15
N TYR A 122 -9.21 1.08 14.98
CA TYR A 122 -10.27 2.05 14.70
C TYR A 122 -11.51 1.42 14.08
N LYS A 123 -11.46 0.13 13.72
CA LYS A 123 -12.53 -0.57 12.99
C LYS A 123 -13.91 -0.47 13.65
N ASP A 124 -13.98 -0.49 14.99
CA ASP A 124 -15.25 -0.51 15.71
C ASP A 124 -15.94 0.87 15.73
N ARG A 125 -15.20 1.94 15.39
CA ARG A 125 -15.73 3.31 15.27
C ARG A 125 -16.19 3.66 13.87
N ILE A 126 -16.07 2.72 12.94
CA ILE A 126 -16.51 2.87 11.56
C ILE A 126 -18.03 2.69 11.50
N ASN A 127 -18.71 3.66 10.91
CA ASN A 127 -20.11 3.48 10.55
C ASN A 127 -20.19 2.57 9.30
N LYS A 128 -20.74 1.37 9.49
CA LYS A 128 -20.90 0.33 8.46
C LYS A 128 -21.63 0.81 7.21
N LYS A 129 -22.47 1.86 7.30
CA LYS A 129 -23.18 2.41 6.14
C LYS A 129 -22.23 2.98 5.08
N TYR A 130 -21.13 3.60 5.48
CA TYR A 130 -20.16 4.18 4.54
C TYR A 130 -19.11 3.15 4.06
N PHE A 131 -19.06 1.96 4.66
CA PHE A 131 -18.22 0.86 4.18
C PHE A 131 -18.62 0.40 2.77
N LEU A 132 -19.92 0.44 2.44
CA LEU A 132 -20.42 0.14 1.09
C LEU A 132 -19.89 1.14 0.04
N ILE A 133 -19.74 2.42 0.39
CA ILE A 133 -19.16 3.43 -0.49
C ILE A 133 -17.67 3.17 -0.72
N ALA A 134 -16.97 2.65 0.30
CA ALA A 134 -15.59 2.20 0.17
C ALA A 134 -15.45 0.97 -0.74
N LEU A 135 -16.51 0.21 -1.03
CA LEU A 135 -16.44 -0.89 -2.00
C LEU A 135 -16.45 -0.40 -3.47
N LEU A 136 -16.88 0.83 -3.73
CA LEU A 136 -16.98 1.37 -5.09
C LEU A 136 -15.66 1.34 -5.88
N PRO A 137 -14.52 1.86 -5.36
CA PRO A 137 -13.24 1.78 -6.08
C PRO A 137 -12.74 0.35 -6.28
N ILE A 138 -13.04 -0.56 -5.35
CA ILE A 138 -12.73 -2.00 -5.51
C ILE A 138 -13.50 -2.57 -6.70
N ILE A 139 -14.79 -2.26 -6.80
CA ILE A 139 -15.65 -2.68 -7.91
C ILE A 139 -15.13 -2.09 -9.24
N LEU A 140 -14.82 -0.80 -9.28
CA LEU A 140 -14.35 -0.13 -10.49
C LEU A 140 -13.01 -0.70 -10.99
N ILE A 141 -12.06 -0.97 -10.09
CA ILE A 141 -10.77 -1.56 -10.45
C ILE A 141 -10.95 -3.01 -10.89
N PHE A 142 -11.80 -3.78 -10.20
CA PHE A 142 -12.15 -5.13 -10.65
C PHE A 142 -12.70 -5.13 -12.08
N PHE A 143 -13.66 -4.25 -12.39
CA PHE A 143 -14.20 -4.13 -13.76
C PHE A 143 -13.16 -3.66 -14.78
N TYR A 144 -12.25 -2.76 -14.41
CA TYR A 144 -11.18 -2.30 -15.29
C TYR A 144 -10.19 -3.41 -15.64
N GLU A 145 -9.69 -4.13 -14.64
CA GLU A 145 -8.73 -5.24 -14.81
C GLU A 145 -9.38 -6.44 -15.50
N PHE A 146 -10.60 -6.80 -15.07
CA PHE A 146 -11.36 -7.89 -15.69
C PHE A 146 -11.71 -7.55 -17.14
N GLY A 147 -12.14 -6.32 -17.42
CA GLY A 147 -12.41 -5.84 -18.77
C GLY A 147 -11.16 -5.87 -19.65
N SER A 148 -10.02 -5.42 -19.14
CA SER A 148 -8.73 -5.47 -19.85
C SER A 148 -8.31 -6.90 -20.18
N PHE A 149 -8.55 -7.85 -19.27
CA PHE A 149 -8.30 -9.27 -19.53
C PHE A 149 -9.25 -9.86 -20.55
N VAL A 150 -10.55 -9.57 -20.46
CA VAL A 150 -11.53 -10.06 -21.45
C VAL A 150 -11.16 -9.57 -22.84
N VAL A 151 -10.81 -8.28 -22.98
CA VAL A 151 -10.35 -7.73 -24.25
C VAL A 151 -9.04 -8.40 -24.70
N PHE A 152 -8.04 -8.50 -23.83
CA PHE A 152 -6.77 -9.17 -24.15
C PHE A 152 -6.96 -10.64 -24.59
N SER A 153 -7.82 -11.39 -23.88
CA SER A 153 -8.16 -12.78 -24.17
C SER A 153 -9.05 -12.94 -25.41
N ALA A 154 -9.70 -11.88 -25.88
CA ALA A 154 -10.43 -11.88 -27.15
C ALA A 154 -9.49 -11.65 -28.35
N PHE A 155 -8.37 -10.97 -28.13
CA PHE A 155 -7.30 -10.80 -29.13
C PHE A 155 -6.36 -12.01 -29.21
N MET A 156 -6.14 -12.70 -28.08
CA MET A 156 -5.41 -13.97 -28.04
C MET A 156 -6.38 -15.12 -28.37
N ASN A 157 -5.97 -16.10 -29.15
CA ASN A 157 -6.79 -17.30 -29.31
C ASN A 157 -6.79 -18.05 -27.96
N ILE A 158 -7.94 -18.14 -27.29
CA ILE A 158 -8.07 -18.74 -25.94
C ILE A 158 -7.45 -20.15 -25.86
N ARG A 159 -7.36 -20.86 -27.00
CA ARG A 159 -6.73 -22.19 -27.11
C ARG A 159 -5.21 -22.18 -26.91
N ASP A 160 -4.56 -21.05 -27.11
CA ASP A 160 -3.10 -20.90 -27.03
C ASP A 160 -2.64 -20.39 -25.65
N VAL A 161 -3.58 -20.06 -24.75
CA VAL A 161 -3.25 -19.63 -23.38
C VAL A 161 -2.90 -20.84 -22.53
N SER A 162 -1.67 -20.86 -22.03
CA SER A 162 -1.19 -21.93 -21.16
C SER A 162 -1.82 -21.87 -19.76
N ALA A 163 -1.92 -23.01 -19.07
CA ALA A 163 -2.39 -23.06 -17.68
C ALA A 163 -1.55 -22.17 -16.73
N THR A 164 -0.26 -22.02 -17.03
CA THR A 164 0.66 -21.17 -16.29
C THR A 164 0.29 -19.69 -16.40
N GLU A 165 -0.08 -19.22 -17.59
CA GLU A 165 -0.53 -17.83 -17.80
C GLU A 165 -1.85 -17.54 -17.10
N ILE A 166 -2.80 -18.49 -17.13
CA ILE A 166 -4.07 -18.38 -16.40
C ILE A 166 -3.81 -18.28 -14.89
N PHE A 167 -2.93 -19.15 -14.36
CA PHE A 167 -2.56 -19.15 -12.96
C PHE A 167 -1.95 -17.81 -12.54
N TRP A 168 -0.98 -17.33 -13.31
CA TRP A 168 -0.33 -16.03 -13.09
C TRP A 168 -1.33 -14.87 -13.08
N PHE A 169 -2.21 -14.85 -14.07
CA PHE A 169 -3.23 -13.82 -14.20
C PHE A 169 -4.18 -13.81 -13.00
N ALA A 170 -4.69 -14.98 -12.60
CA ALA A 170 -5.56 -15.11 -11.43
C ALA A 170 -4.85 -14.64 -10.14
N PHE A 171 -3.59 -15.02 -9.97
CA PHE A 171 -2.79 -14.61 -8.82
C PHE A 171 -2.51 -13.10 -8.81
N ALA A 172 -2.19 -12.52 -9.96
CA ALA A 172 -2.01 -11.07 -10.11
C ALA A 172 -3.30 -10.31 -9.78
N LEU A 173 -4.47 -10.78 -10.25
CA LEU A 173 -5.77 -10.19 -9.90
C LEU A 173 -6.03 -10.23 -8.40
N ILE A 174 -5.77 -11.36 -7.75
CA ILE A 174 -5.93 -11.50 -6.29
C ILE A 174 -4.99 -10.54 -5.55
N ALA A 175 -3.74 -10.42 -5.99
CA ALA A 175 -2.78 -9.50 -5.43
C ALA A 175 -3.22 -8.04 -5.55
N VAL A 176 -3.63 -7.62 -6.75
CA VAL A 176 -4.16 -6.26 -7.00
C VAL A 176 -5.38 -6.00 -6.14
N PHE A 177 -6.34 -6.95 -6.13
CA PHE A 177 -7.53 -6.85 -5.31
C PHE A 177 -7.18 -6.66 -3.83
N PHE A 178 -6.25 -7.43 -3.28
CA PHE A 178 -5.81 -7.30 -1.90
C PHE A 178 -5.23 -5.91 -1.60
N VAL A 179 -4.36 -5.40 -2.48
CA VAL A 179 -3.75 -4.07 -2.31
C VAL A 179 -4.79 -2.95 -2.40
N VAL A 180 -5.74 -3.06 -3.32
CA VAL A 180 -6.83 -2.08 -3.47
C VAL A 180 -7.75 -2.08 -2.24
N VAL A 181 -8.13 -3.26 -1.75
CA VAL A 181 -8.92 -3.40 -0.52
C VAL A 181 -8.17 -2.79 0.67
N LEU A 182 -6.87 -3.08 0.79
CA LEU A 182 -6.01 -2.53 1.83
C LEU A 182 -6.02 -0.99 1.80
N TYR A 183 -5.68 -0.39 0.65
CA TYR A 183 -5.62 1.07 0.56
C TYR A 183 -6.97 1.73 0.74
N THR A 184 -8.02 1.15 0.18
CA THR A 184 -9.37 1.68 0.35
C THR A 184 -9.80 1.65 1.82
N TYR A 185 -9.53 0.54 2.51
CA TYR A 185 -9.79 0.42 3.95
C TYR A 185 -9.02 1.47 4.76
N LEU A 186 -7.75 1.69 4.44
CA LEU A 186 -6.91 2.69 5.11
C LEU A 186 -7.41 4.12 4.88
N ILE A 187 -7.71 4.49 3.63
CA ILE A 187 -8.26 5.80 3.27
C ILE A 187 -9.58 6.02 4.00
N PHE A 188 -10.45 5.02 4.00
CA PHE A 188 -11.73 5.08 4.66
C PHE A 188 -11.60 5.29 6.18
N CYS A 189 -10.68 4.57 6.83
CA CYS A 189 -10.35 4.76 8.25
C CYS A 189 -9.83 6.17 8.51
N LEU A 190 -8.95 6.68 7.64
CA LEU A 190 -8.38 8.03 7.76
C LEU A 190 -9.46 9.11 7.62
N ILE A 191 -10.35 9.01 6.63
CA ILE A 191 -11.46 9.94 6.43
C ILE A 191 -12.37 9.94 7.66
N THR A 192 -12.73 8.77 8.18
CA THR A 192 -13.59 8.64 9.36
C THR A 192 -12.91 9.22 10.61
N TYR A 193 -11.60 9.02 10.76
CA TYR A 193 -10.81 9.62 11.84
C TYR A 193 -10.81 11.15 11.76
N LEU A 194 -10.53 11.71 10.58
CA LEU A 194 -10.53 13.15 10.38
C LEU A 194 -11.93 13.75 10.59
N TRP A 195 -12.97 13.07 10.09
CA TRP A 195 -14.36 13.50 10.28
C TRP A 195 -14.73 13.60 11.77
N ASN A 196 -14.47 12.53 12.53
CA ASN A 196 -14.76 12.51 13.96
C ASN A 196 -13.92 13.53 14.75
N LYS A 197 -12.72 13.87 14.28
CA LYS A 197 -11.83 14.83 14.95
C LYS A 197 -12.21 16.28 14.71
N PHE A 198 -12.75 16.61 13.54
CA PHE A 198 -13.01 17.99 13.12
C PHE A 198 -14.49 18.36 13.12
N PHE A 199 -15.41 17.42 12.89
CA PHE A 199 -16.83 17.70 12.65
C PHE A 199 -17.79 17.08 13.66
N ARG A 200 -17.36 16.11 14.50
CA ARG A 200 -18.16 15.71 15.66
C ARG A 200 -17.83 16.60 16.86
N PRO A 201 -18.80 17.37 17.39
CA PRO A 201 -18.63 18.17 18.61
C PRO A 201 -18.41 17.30 19.86
#